data_AF-A0A931MAD5-F1
#
_entry.id   AF-A0A931MAD5-F1
#
_cell.length_a   1.000
_cell.length_b   1.000
_cell.length_c   1.000
_cell.angle_alpha   90.00
_cell.angle_beta   90.00
_cell.angle_gamma   90.00
#
_symmetry.space_group_name_H-M   'P 1'
#
loop_
_entity.id
_entity.type
_entity.pdbx_description
1 polymer ?
#
loop_
_entity_poly.entity_id
_entity_poly.type
_entity_poly.pdbx_seq_one_letter_code
_entity_poly.pdbx_strand_id
1 'polypeptide(L)'
;MAVVTLRGLDDSMKKAIKEKAKQEGTSINTVLLRILKEDLGLKKKSRMVVHTDLDHLAGTWSDKEYAEFQKRIKDFEAIDEGMWK
;
A
#
# COMPACT_ATOMS: atom_id res chain seq x y z
N MET A 1 20.25 -17.87 -17.23
CA MET A 1 19.48 -16.68 -17.64
C MET A 1 18.81 -17.01 -18.97
N ALA A 2 17.47 -17.00 -19.02
CA ALA A 2 16.74 -17.11 -20.27
C ALA A 2 16.22 -15.71 -20.63
N VAL A 3 16.41 -15.29 -21.88
CA VAL A 3 15.91 -14.01 -22.38
C VAL A 3 14.63 -14.28 -23.16
N VAL A 4 13.56 -13.60 -22.79
CA VAL A 4 12.27 -13.65 -23.50
C VAL A 4 11.93 -12.24 -23.95
N THR A 5 11.67 -12.08 -25.24
CA THR A 5 11.25 -10.79 -25.83
C THR A 5 9.76 -10.81 -26.10
N LEU A 6 9.01 -9.98 -25.37
CA LEU A 6 7.58 -9.77 -25.60
C LEU A 6 7.38 -8.77 -26.75
N ARG A 7 6.69 -9.20 -27.81
CA ARG A 7 6.30 -8.35 -28.96
C ARG A 7 4.80 -8.03 -28.87
N GLY A 8 4.37 -6.95 -29.50
CA GLY A 8 2.94 -6.58 -29.57
C GLY A 8 2.40 -5.83 -28.34
N LEU A 9 3.27 -5.35 -27.45
CA LEU A 9 2.87 -4.43 -26.39
C LEU A 9 2.47 -3.08 -27.00
N ASP A 10 1.18 -2.77 -26.97
CA ASP A 10 0.67 -1.45 -27.30
C ASP A 10 1.08 -0.41 -26.23
N ASP A 11 0.92 0.86 -26.56
CA ASP A 11 1.37 1.94 -25.68
C ASP A 11 0.54 2.06 -24.39
N SER A 12 -0.72 1.62 -24.41
CA SER A 12 -1.56 1.59 -23.21
C SER A 12 -1.04 0.55 -22.22
N MET A 13 -0.68 -0.65 -22.69
CA MET A 13 -0.07 -1.69 -21.86
C MET A 13 1.29 -1.25 -21.31
N LYS A 14 2.14 -0.63 -22.13
CA LYS A 14 3.44 -0.11 -21.68
C LYS A 14 3.27 0.91 -20.55
N LYS A 15 2.30 1.82 -20.69
CA LYS A 15 2.00 2.83 -19.67
C LYS A 15 1.49 2.18 -18.39
N ALA A 16 0.57 1.23 -18.49
CA ALA A 16 0.02 0.51 -17.34
C ALA A 16 1.11 -0.25 -16.56
N ILE A 17 2.00 -0.97 -17.26
CA ILE A 17 3.08 -1.72 -16.61
C ILE A 17 4.09 -0.78 -15.95
N LYS A 18 4.44 0.33 -16.60
CA LYS A 18 5.34 1.34 -16.02
C LYS A 18 4.76 1.98 -14.76
N GLU A 19 3.48 2.34 -14.79
CA GLU A 19 2.81 2.93 -13.63
C GLU A 19 2.76 1.93 -12.48
N LYS A 20 2.44 0.66 -12.76
CA LYS A 20 2.45 -0.40 -11.74
C LYS A 20 3.83 -0.63 -11.14
N ALA A 21 4.88 -0.60 -11.96
CA ALA A 21 6.26 -0.70 -11.50
C ALA A 21 6.64 0.47 -10.58
N LYS A 22 6.20 1.69 -10.92
CA LYS A 22 6.39 2.88 -10.09
C LYS A 22 5.66 2.78 -8.76
N GLN A 23 4.39 2.35 -8.77
CA GLN A 23 3.58 2.15 -7.56
C GLN A 23 4.17 1.08 -6.63
N GLU A 24 4.65 -0.03 -7.19
CA GLU A 24 5.25 -1.12 -6.41
C GLU A 24 6.72 -0.86 -6.02
N GLY A 25 7.34 0.22 -6.52
CA GLY A 25 8.77 0.49 -6.31
C GLY A 25 9.69 -0.59 -6.89
N THR A 26 9.26 -1.30 -7.94
CA THR A 26 10.00 -2.43 -8.54
C THR A 26 10.31 -2.21 -10.02
N SER A 27 11.17 -3.07 -10.59
CA SER A 27 11.46 -3.02 -12.02
C SER A 27 10.29 -3.55 -12.87
N ILE A 28 10.19 -3.09 -14.12
CA ILE A 28 9.23 -3.61 -15.12
C ILE A 28 9.33 -5.14 -15.24
N ASN A 29 10.55 -5.68 -15.26
CA ASN A 29 10.76 -7.12 -15.35
C ASN A 29 10.22 -7.86 -14.11
N THR A 30 10.40 -7.27 -12.92
CA THR A 30 9.85 -7.81 -11.67
C THR A 30 8.32 -7.88 -11.72
N VAL A 31 7.68 -6.82 -12.21
CA VAL A 31 6.21 -6.77 -12.38
C VAL A 31 5.74 -7.82 -13.38
N LEU A 32 6.38 -7.92 -14.55
CA LEU A 32 6.02 -8.91 -15.57
C LEU A 32 6.16 -10.35 -15.06
N LEU A 33 7.28 -10.67 -14.41
CA LEU A 33 7.50 -11.99 -13.81
C LEU A 33 6.48 -12.29 -12.71
N ARG A 34 6.09 -11.29 -11.92
CA ARG A 34 5.06 -11.43 -10.88
C ARG A 34 3.70 -11.76 -11.51
N ILE A 35 3.28 -11.01 -12.53
CA ILE A 35 2.03 -11.25 -13.25
C ILE A 35 2.02 -12.65 -13.88
N LEU A 36 3.08 -13.04 -14.58
CA LEU A 36 3.18 -14.38 -15.19
C LEU A 36 3.14 -15.50 -14.14
N LYS A 37 3.83 -15.34 -13.00
CA LYS A 37 3.80 -16.33 -11.93
C LYS A 37 2.43 -16.43 -11.25
N GLU A 38 1.71 -15.31 -11.12
CA GLU A 38 0.34 -15.27 -10.58
C GLU A 38 -0.64 -15.97 -11.53
N ASP A 39 -0.57 -15.69 -12.83
CA ASP A 39 -1.44 -16.25 -13.86
C ASP A 39 -1.20 -17.75 -14.07
N LEU A 40 0.06 -18.19 -14.07
CA LEU A 40 0.44 -19.60 -14.18
C LEU A 40 0.26 -20.38 -12.85
N GLY A 41 -0.26 -19.76 -11.79
CA GLY A 41 -0.44 -20.40 -10.48
C GLY A 41 0.86 -20.79 -9.76
N LEU A 42 2.01 -20.32 -10.24
CA LEU A 42 3.34 -20.61 -9.69
C LEU A 42 3.64 -19.81 -8.42
N LYS A 43 2.79 -18.85 -8.07
CA LYS A 43 2.87 -18.09 -6.82
C LYS A 43 1.52 -18.13 -6.11
N LYS A 44 1.49 -18.65 -4.88
CA LYS A 44 0.34 -18.45 -3.99
C LYS A 44 0.16 -16.94 -3.81
N LYS A 45 -1.04 -16.42 -4.12
CA LYS A 45 -1.41 -15.04 -3.77
C LYS A 45 -1.06 -14.84 -2.30
N SER A 46 -0.23 -13.83 -2.01
CA SER A 46 -0.05 -13.38 -0.63
C SER A 46 -1.45 -13.09 -0.09
N ARG A 47 -1.83 -13.75 1.01
CA ARG A 47 -3.09 -13.42 1.70
C ARG A 47 -3.05 -12.03 2.32
N MET A 48 -1.86 -11.43 2.41
CA MET A 48 -1.66 -10.10 2.96
C MET A 48 -1.55 -9.10 1.83
N VAL A 49 -2.58 -8.26 1.70
CA VAL A 49 -2.55 -7.05 0.87
C VAL A 49 -1.93 -5.95 1.73
N VAL A 50 -0.87 -5.31 1.23
CA VAL A 50 -0.28 -4.13 1.87
C VAL A 50 -0.96 -2.92 1.26
N HIS A 51 -1.66 -2.15 2.08
CA HIS A 51 -2.31 -0.90 1.71
C HIS A 51 -1.41 0.27 2.10
N THR A 52 -1.21 1.23 1.20
CA THR A 52 -0.32 2.39 1.39
C THR A 52 -1.03 3.72 1.13
N ASP A 53 -2.34 3.70 0.88
CA ASP A 53 -3.16 4.87 0.56
C ASP A 53 -3.24 5.88 1.71
N LEU A 54 -3.03 5.44 2.94
CA LEU A 54 -3.02 6.29 4.14
C LEU A 54 -1.62 6.64 4.64
N ASP A 55 -0.56 6.15 4.01
CA ASP A 55 0.82 6.37 4.48
C ASP A 55 1.18 7.86 4.56
N HIS A 56 0.62 8.67 3.64
CA HIS A 56 0.82 10.12 3.61
C HIS A 56 0.21 10.85 4.82
N LEU A 57 -0.66 10.21 5.59
CA LEU A 57 -1.24 10.77 6.82
C LEU A 57 -0.36 10.50 8.04
N ALA A 58 0.55 9.52 7.97
CA ALA A 58 1.39 9.13 9.10
C ALA A 58 2.42 10.23 9.43
N GLY A 59 2.47 10.65 10.70
CA GLY A 59 3.45 11.62 11.19
C GLY A 59 3.25 13.06 10.70
N THR A 60 2.03 13.40 10.29
CA THR A 60 1.70 14.73 9.75
C THR A 60 1.41 15.80 10.81
N TRP A 61 1.26 15.40 12.08
CA TRP A 61 0.87 16.31 13.15
C TRP A 61 2.06 17.12 13.67
N SER A 62 1.84 18.43 13.82
CA SER A 62 2.72 19.29 14.61
C SER A 62 2.51 19.06 16.11
N ASP A 63 3.51 19.46 16.91
CA ASP A 63 3.43 19.40 18.38
C ASP A 63 2.21 20.16 18.93
N LYS A 64 1.81 21.24 18.25
CA LYS A 64 0.63 22.04 18.63
C LYS A 64 -0.68 21.28 18.40
N GLU A 65 -0.82 20.65 17.23
CA GLU A 65 -2.00 19.84 16.89
C GLU A 65 -2.11 18.63 17.83
N TYR A 66 -0.97 18.00 18.13
CA TYR A 66 -0.89 16.94 19.13
C TYR A 66 -1.38 17.41 20.51
N ALA A 67 -0.86 18.52 21.01
CA ALA A 67 -1.26 19.04 22.32
C ALA A 67 -2.75 19.44 22.37
N GLU A 68 -3.28 20.04 21.31
CA GLU A 68 -4.69 20.39 21.22
C GLU A 68 -5.59 19.15 21.22
N PHE A 69 -5.23 18.13 20.44
CA PHE A 69 -5.97 16.88 20.40
C PHE A 69 -5.98 16.19 21.75
N GLN A 70 -4.81 16.03 22.40
CA GLN A 70 -4.68 15.44 23.73
C GLN A 70 -5.57 16.14 24.76
N LYS A 71 -5.62 17.47 24.72
CA LYS A 71 -6.52 18.24 25.59
C LYS A 71 -8.00 17.92 25.34
N ARG A 72 -8.40 17.73 24.08
CA ARG A 72 -9.80 17.44 23.69
C ARG A 72 -10.23 16.02 24.00
N ILE A 73 -9.32 15.04 23.94
CA ILE A 73 -9.65 13.64 24.21
C ILE A 73 -9.50 13.23 25.67
N LYS A 74 -9.01 14.13 26.53
CA LYS A 74 -8.76 13.86 27.95
C LYS A 74 -9.94 13.24 28.69
N ASP A 75 -11.16 13.65 28.35
CA ASP A 75 -12.37 13.13 28.99
C ASP A 75 -12.65 11.65 28.63
N PHE A 76 -12.13 11.17 27.49
CA PHE A 76 -12.23 9.76 27.08
C PHE A 76 -11.19 8.85 27.72
N GLU A 77 -10.17 9.40 28.37
CA GLU A 77 -9.15 8.62 29.10
C GLU A 77 -9.59 8.29 30.54
N ALA A 78 -10.64 8.96 31.03
CA ALA A 78 -11.26 8.65 32.31
C ALA A 78 -12.29 7.53 32.14
N ILE A 79 -12.18 6.49 32.96
CA ILE A 79 -13.22 5.45 33.03
C ILE A 79 -14.41 6.04 33.79
N ASP A 80 -15.53 6.19 33.09
CA ASP A 80 -16.81 6.52 33.71
C ASP A 80 -17.44 5.24 34.28
N GLU A 81 -17.31 5.04 35.59
CA GLU A 81 -17.88 3.90 36.31
C GLU A 81 -19.41 3.80 36.19
N GLY A 82 -20.10 4.92 35.88
CA GLY A 82 -21.54 4.96 35.65
C GLY A 82 -21.94 4.42 34.27
N MET A 83 -21.05 4.45 33.27
CA MET A 83 -21.26 3.85 31.95
C MET A 83 -20.93 2.35 31.91
N TRP A 84 -20.24 1.82 32.92
CA TRP A 84 -19.79 0.42 33.00
C TRP A 84 -20.67 -0.48 33.89
N LYS A 85 -21.71 0.08 34.54
CA LYS A 85 -22.72 -0.66 35.31
C LYS A 85 -24.00 -0.83 34.52
#